data_AF-A0A2V8TG54-F1
#
_entry.id   AF-A0A2V8TG54-F1
#
_cell.length_a   1.000
_cell.length_b   1.000
_cell.length_c   1.000
_cell.angle_alpha   90.00
_cell.angle_beta   90.00
_cell.angle_gamma   90.00
#
_symmetry.space_group_name_H-M   'P 1'
#
loop_
_entity.id
_entity.type
_entity.pdbx_description
1 polymer ?
#
loop_
_entity_poly.entity_id
_entity_poly.type
_entity_poly.pdbx_seq_one_letter_code
_entity_poly.pdbx_strand_id
1 'polypeptide(L)'
;MPFGSLWIPVIVSAAVVFVGSSILHMALRYHRADHKALPEEDAIREAIGKANPAPGLYFTPYCTDMKQMREPAMKEKFEKGPIAMIAVSPKGVPALPKQLALWFAFSVLVSFVAAYVARHTLQPGADGMLVMRITGTVAFAAYGLSHVSDSMPSP
;
A
#
# COMPACT_ATOMS: atom_id res chain seq x y z
N MET A 1 24.71 7.70 -20.43
CA MET A 1 23.92 8.88 -20.87
C MET A 1 23.77 9.87 -19.73
N PRO A 2 23.69 11.19 -20.00
CA PRO A 2 23.35 12.18 -18.99
C PRO A 2 21.94 11.89 -18.45
N PHE A 3 21.74 11.98 -17.13
CA PHE A 3 20.43 11.67 -16.52
C PHE A 3 19.31 12.57 -17.07
N GLY A 4 19.64 13.79 -17.50
CA GLY A 4 18.70 14.73 -18.13
C GLY A 4 17.92 14.13 -19.32
N SER A 5 18.50 13.18 -20.06
CA SER A 5 17.80 12.56 -21.20
C SER A 5 16.72 11.54 -20.78
N LEU A 6 16.68 11.13 -19.51
CA LEU A 6 15.71 10.15 -19.00
C LEU A 6 14.51 10.79 -18.30
N TRP A 7 14.52 12.11 -18.06
CA TRP A 7 13.42 12.79 -17.38
C TRP A 7 12.10 12.73 -18.15
N ILE A 8 12.15 12.88 -19.49
CA ILE A 8 10.96 12.74 -20.32
C ILE A 8 10.37 11.31 -20.19
N PRO A 9 11.16 10.23 -20.39
CA PRO A 9 10.70 8.88 -20.11
C PRO A 9 10.12 8.69 -18.71
N VAL A 10 10.75 9.23 -17.66
CA VAL A 10 10.27 9.12 -16.27
C VAL A 10 8.86 9.69 -16.11
N ILE A 11 8.64 10.92 -16.57
CA ILE A 11 7.35 11.60 -16.41
C ILE A 11 6.28 10.94 -17.29
N VAL A 12 6.62 10.57 -18.53
CA VAL A 12 5.69 9.88 -19.43
C VAL A 12 5.28 8.53 -18.85
N SER A 13 6.23 7.71 -18.38
CA SER A 13 5.93 6.44 -17.73
C SER A 13 5.06 6.62 -16.49
N ALA A 14 5.37 7.60 -15.63
CA ALA A 14 4.57 7.88 -14.45
C ALA A 14 3.13 8.29 -14.80
N ALA A 15 2.94 9.13 -15.82
CA ALA A 15 1.62 9.52 -16.30
C ALA A 15 0.83 8.34 -16.88
N VAL A 16 1.47 7.50 -17.69
CA VAL A 16 0.84 6.29 -18.26
C VAL A 16 0.44 5.32 -17.16
N VAL A 17 1.31 5.07 -16.18
CA VAL A 17 0.98 4.19 -15.04
C VAL A 17 -0.14 4.78 -14.20
N PHE A 18 -0.09 6.08 -13.89
CA PHE A 18 -1.11 6.76 -13.11
C PHE A 18 -2.49 6.67 -13.77
N VAL A 19 -2.60 7.00 -15.07
CA VAL A 19 -3.85 6.96 -15.81
C VAL A 19 -4.32 5.51 -16.01
N GLY A 20 -3.43 4.63 -16.46
CA GLY A 20 -3.74 3.21 -16.70
C GLY A 20 -4.21 2.51 -15.43
N SER A 21 -3.49 2.67 -14.32
CA SER A 21 -3.89 2.10 -13.03
C SER A 21 -5.21 2.67 -12.52
N SER A 22 -5.46 3.98 -12.72
CA SER A 22 -6.74 4.60 -12.32
C SER A 22 -7.91 4.01 -13.11
N ILE A 23 -7.76 3.84 -14.42
CA ILE A 23 -8.79 3.22 -15.28
C ILE A 23 -9.02 1.77 -14.85
N LEU A 24 -7.95 0.99 -14.67
CA LEU A 24 -8.05 -0.41 -14.25
C LEU A 24 -8.72 -0.53 -12.88
N HIS A 25 -8.34 0.31 -11.91
CA HIS A 25 -8.93 0.34 -10.58
C HIS A 25 -10.44 0.62 -10.64
N MET A 26 -10.86 1.61 -11.43
CA MET A 26 -12.27 1.97 -11.59
C MET A 26 -13.07 0.91 -12.35
N ALA A 27 -12.50 0.32 -13.39
CA ALA A 27 -13.17 -0.66 -14.25
C ALA A 27 -13.33 -2.01 -13.55
N LEU A 28 -12.28 -2.46 -12.86
CA LEU A 28 -12.17 -3.84 -12.40
C LEU A 28 -12.70 -4.03 -10.97
N ARG A 29 -12.73 -2.96 -10.16
CA ARG A 29 -13.31 -2.94 -8.82
C ARG A 29 -12.85 -4.10 -7.90
N TYR A 30 -11.66 -4.63 -8.12
CA TYR A 30 -11.17 -5.82 -7.42
C TYR A 30 -11.18 -5.66 -5.89
N HIS A 31 -10.93 -4.44 -5.38
CA HIS A 31 -10.97 -4.15 -3.95
C HIS A 31 -12.36 -4.14 -3.30
N ARG A 32 -13.43 -4.19 -4.09
CA ARG A 32 -14.78 -4.21 -3.52
C ARG A 32 -15.05 -5.50 -2.74
N ALA A 33 -14.38 -6.60 -3.09
CA ALA A 33 -14.48 -7.86 -2.36
C ALA A 33 -13.66 -7.84 -1.05
N ASP A 34 -12.59 -7.04 -1.01
CA ASP A 34 -11.67 -6.93 0.14
C ASP A 34 -12.28 -6.13 1.29
N HIS A 35 -13.23 -5.24 0.99
CA HIS A 35 -13.90 -4.40 1.97
C HIS A 35 -15.32 -4.90 2.25
N LYS A 36 -15.60 -5.19 3.51
CA LYS A 36 -16.96 -5.51 3.99
C LYS A 36 -17.42 -4.42 4.95
N ALA A 37 -18.70 -4.06 4.84
CA ALA A 37 -19.34 -3.25 5.87
C ALA A 37 -19.34 -4.03 7.19
N LEU A 38 -19.11 -3.31 8.28
CA LEU A 38 -19.21 -3.91 9.62
C LEU A 38 -20.70 -4.19 9.92
N PRO A 39 -21.03 -5.35 10.50
CA PRO A 39 -22.34 -5.56 11.12
C PRO A 39 -22.56 -4.47 12.18
N GLU A 40 -23.74 -3.85 12.21
CA GLU A 40 -24.05 -2.75 13.14
C GLU A 40 -23.03 -1.59 13.09
N GLU A 41 -22.62 -1.18 11.89
CA GLU A 41 -21.59 -0.16 11.65
C GLU A 41 -21.74 1.09 12.53
N ASP A 42 -22.94 1.66 12.65
CA ASP A 42 -23.15 2.86 13.44
C ASP A 42 -22.87 2.66 14.93
N ALA A 43 -23.29 1.53 15.50
CA ALA A 43 -23.05 1.22 16.91
C ALA A 43 -21.56 1.01 17.18
N ILE A 44 -20.86 0.27 16.29
CA ILE A 44 -19.43 0.03 16.40
C ILE A 44 -18.65 1.35 16.22
N ARG A 45 -19.01 2.14 15.21
CA ARG A 45 -18.39 3.44 14.93
C ARG A 45 -18.57 4.41 16.11
N GLU A 46 -19.76 4.43 16.72
CA GLU A 46 -20.01 5.25 17.91
C GLU A 46 -19.19 4.79 19.11
N ALA A 47 -19.08 3.47 19.35
CA ALA A 47 -18.26 2.92 20.43
C ALA A 47 -16.76 3.29 20.28
N ILE A 48 -16.21 3.13 19.07
CA ILE A 48 -14.83 3.56 18.76
C ILE A 48 -14.70 5.07 18.92
N GLY A 49 -15.68 5.84 18.45
CA GLY A 49 -15.72 7.30 18.58
C GLY A 49 -15.70 7.79 20.03
N LYS A 50 -16.43 7.11 20.93
CA LYS A 50 -16.46 7.41 22.37
C LYS A 50 -15.11 7.17 23.03
N ALA A 51 -14.38 6.13 22.63
CA ALA A 51 -13.01 5.88 23.11
C ALA A 51 -12.00 6.93 22.61
N ASN A 52 -12.33 7.65 21.52
CA ASN A 52 -11.53 8.70 20.88
C ASN A 52 -10.03 8.35 20.75
N PRO A 53 -9.69 7.19 20.14
CA PRO A 53 -8.30 6.78 19.96
C PRO A 53 -7.56 7.76 19.02
N ALA A 54 -6.26 7.95 19.27
CA ALA A 54 -5.40 8.66 18.34
C ALA A 54 -5.25 7.86 17.03
N PRO A 55 -4.99 8.51 15.87
CA PRO A 55 -4.70 7.80 14.63
C PRO A 55 -3.56 6.81 14.79
N GLY A 56 -3.74 5.58 14.30
CA GLY A 56 -2.80 4.49 14.50
C GLY A 56 -3.39 3.11 14.24
N LEU A 57 -2.60 2.08 14.51
CA LEU A 57 -2.97 0.67 14.35
C LEU A 57 -3.11 0.02 15.72
N TYR A 58 -4.29 -0.52 15.99
CA TYR A 58 -4.62 -1.17 17.26
C TYR A 58 -4.94 -2.64 17.02
N PHE A 59 -4.54 -3.50 17.95
CA PHE A 59 -4.93 -4.90 17.95
C PHE A 59 -5.84 -5.17 19.13
N THR A 60 -6.81 -6.06 18.97
CA THR A 60 -7.60 -6.61 20.07
C THR A 60 -7.73 -8.12 19.87
N PRO A 61 -7.44 -8.94 20.89
CA PRO A 61 -6.76 -8.58 22.14
C PRO A 61 -5.33 -8.07 21.90
N TYR A 62 -4.89 -7.04 22.64
CA TYR A 62 -3.51 -6.53 22.57
C TYR A 62 -2.62 -7.22 23.61
N CYS A 63 -1.42 -7.62 23.21
CA CYS A 63 -0.38 -8.14 24.11
C CYS A 63 0.83 -7.21 24.05
N THR A 64 1.35 -6.79 25.20
CA THR A 64 2.59 -6.00 25.26
C THR A 64 3.85 -6.86 25.23
N ASP A 65 3.72 -8.15 25.59
CA ASP A 65 4.81 -9.14 25.60
C ASP A 65 4.27 -10.48 25.11
N MET A 66 5.02 -11.16 24.24
CA MET A 66 4.70 -12.50 23.74
C MET A 66 4.52 -13.55 24.86
N LYS A 67 5.11 -13.33 26.04
CA LYS A 67 4.89 -14.18 27.21
C LYS A 67 3.43 -14.14 27.69
N GLN A 68 2.74 -13.00 27.55
CA GLN A 68 1.34 -12.85 27.97
C GLN A 68 0.40 -13.74 27.13
N MET A 69 0.76 -14.07 25.89
CA MET A 69 -0.04 -14.99 25.07
C MET A 69 -0.13 -16.41 25.66
N ARG A 70 0.79 -16.77 26.58
CA ARG A 70 0.74 -18.07 27.26
C ARG A 70 -0.19 -18.06 28.46
N GLU A 71 -0.58 -16.88 28.95
CA GLU A 71 -1.46 -16.74 30.11
C GLU A 71 -2.87 -17.23 29.77
N PRO A 72 -3.49 -18.07 30.62
CA PRO A 72 -4.84 -18.60 30.37
C PRO A 72 -5.87 -17.49 30.11
N ALA A 73 -5.80 -16.39 30.86
CA ALA A 73 -6.71 -15.25 30.71
C ALA A 73 -6.58 -14.55 29.36
N MET A 74 -5.36 -14.51 28.78
CA MET A 74 -5.16 -13.94 27.45
C MET A 74 -5.64 -14.90 26.37
N LYS A 75 -5.34 -16.20 26.49
CA LYS A 75 -5.85 -17.23 25.59
C LYS A 75 -7.37 -17.21 25.54
N GLU A 76 -8.04 -17.08 26.69
CA GLU A 76 -9.49 -16.99 26.77
C GLU A 76 -10.04 -15.77 26.02
N LYS A 77 -9.35 -14.62 26.04
CA LYS A 77 -9.74 -13.44 25.23
C LYS A 77 -9.61 -13.70 23.74
N PHE A 78 -8.56 -14.40 23.30
CA PHE A 78 -8.38 -14.77 21.90
C PHE A 78 -9.43 -15.81 21.46
N GLU A 79 -9.74 -16.79 22.30
CA GLU A 79 -10.76 -17.81 22.04
C GLU A 79 -12.18 -17.24 21.99
N LYS A 80 -12.50 -16.31 22.90
CA LYS A 80 -13.79 -15.59 22.90
C LYS A 80 -13.90 -14.58 21.75
N GLY A 81 -12.76 -14.02 21.33
CA GLY A 81 -12.69 -13.00 20.30
C GLY A 81 -13.42 -11.70 20.67
N PRO A 82 -13.63 -10.79 19.70
CA PRO A 82 -13.09 -10.84 18.35
C PRO A 82 -11.58 -10.59 18.31
N ILE A 83 -10.89 -11.24 17.37
CA ILE A 83 -9.49 -10.91 17.02
C ILE A 83 -9.54 -9.93 15.85
N ALA A 84 -9.12 -8.69 16.09
CA ALA A 84 -9.20 -7.63 15.09
C ALA A 84 -7.98 -6.71 15.12
N MET A 85 -7.65 -6.22 13.94
CA MET A 85 -6.73 -5.10 13.73
C MET A 85 -7.56 -3.90 13.29
N ILE A 86 -7.47 -2.80 14.02
CA ILE A 86 -8.27 -1.60 13.84
C ILE A 86 -7.33 -0.46 13.43
N ALA A 87 -7.44 -0.02 12.18
CA ALA A 87 -6.74 1.14 11.67
C ALA A 87 -7.60 2.40 11.86
N VAL A 88 -7.15 3.30 12.73
CA VAL A 88 -7.82 4.58 13.01
C VAL A 88 -7.15 5.66 12.18
N SER A 89 -7.93 6.30 11.30
CA SER A 89 -7.48 7.44 10.49
C SER A 89 -7.84 8.78 11.14
N PRO A 90 -7.15 9.88 10.80
CA PRO A 90 -7.54 11.22 11.22
C PRO A 90 -8.99 11.56 10.87
N LYS A 91 -9.65 12.36 11.70
CA LYS A 91 -11.02 12.83 11.46
C LYS A 91 -11.08 13.65 10.16
N GLY A 92 -12.11 13.39 9.35
CA GLY A 92 -12.38 14.15 8.14
C GLY A 92 -12.85 13.27 6.98
N VAL A 93 -13.39 13.91 5.95
CA VAL A 93 -13.71 13.23 4.70
C VAL A 93 -12.39 12.89 3.98
N PRO A 94 -12.23 11.67 3.41
CA PRO A 94 -11.05 11.34 2.64
C PRO A 94 -10.74 12.39 1.57
N ALA A 95 -9.57 13.01 1.67
CA ALA A 95 -9.12 14.02 0.71
C ALA A 95 -8.61 13.34 -0.56
N LEU A 96 -9.53 12.96 -1.45
CA LEU A 96 -9.23 12.29 -2.71
C LEU A 96 -8.10 12.98 -3.52
N PRO A 97 -8.07 14.32 -3.68
CA PRO A 97 -7.00 14.97 -4.45
C PRO A 97 -5.60 14.75 -3.85
N LYS A 98 -5.49 14.73 -2.52
CA LYS A 98 -4.22 14.46 -1.84
C LYS A 98 -3.74 13.03 -2.10
N GLN A 99 -4.65 12.06 -2.04
CA GLN A 99 -4.33 10.65 -2.31
C GLN A 99 -3.90 10.44 -3.77
N LEU A 100 -4.58 11.08 -4.72
CA LEU A 100 -4.20 11.05 -6.13
C LEU A 100 -2.82 11.70 -6.37
N ALA A 101 -2.55 12.83 -5.72
CA ALA A 101 -1.23 13.47 -5.79
C ALA A 101 -0.12 12.59 -5.24
N LEU A 102 -0.36 11.92 -4.09
CA LEU A 102 0.58 10.95 -3.51
C LEU A 102 0.79 9.74 -4.44
N TRP A 103 -0.28 9.22 -5.05
CA TRP A 103 -0.18 8.13 -6.01
C TRP A 103 0.63 8.50 -7.26
N PHE A 104 0.40 9.70 -7.79
CA PHE A 104 1.20 10.21 -8.91
C PHE A 104 2.67 10.42 -8.51
N ALA A 105 2.94 11.02 -7.35
CA ALA A 105 4.29 11.19 -6.83
C ALA A 105 5.01 9.85 -6.63
N PHE A 106 4.31 8.83 -6.14
CA PHE A 106 4.82 7.48 -6.03
C PHE A 106 5.14 6.88 -7.41
N SER A 107 4.25 7.07 -8.39
CA SER A 107 4.49 6.62 -9.77
C SER A 107 5.73 7.26 -10.41
N VAL A 108 5.97 8.56 -10.12
CA VAL A 108 7.19 9.27 -10.51
C VAL A 108 8.42 8.69 -9.81
N LEU A 109 8.35 8.43 -8.51
CA LEU A 109 9.45 7.83 -7.73
C LEU A 109 9.85 6.47 -8.30
N VAL A 110 8.88 5.58 -8.56
CA VAL A 110 9.16 4.26 -9.16
C VAL A 110 9.78 4.40 -10.54
N SER A 111 9.25 5.29 -11.38
CA SER A 111 9.79 5.55 -12.72
C SER A 111 11.22 6.12 -12.66
N PHE A 112 11.50 6.98 -11.68
CA PHE A 112 12.83 7.53 -11.41
C PHE A 112 13.81 6.43 -11.00
N VAL A 113 13.42 5.53 -10.09
CA VAL A 113 14.26 4.39 -9.66
C VAL A 113 14.55 3.46 -10.85
N ALA A 114 13.53 3.16 -11.68
CA ALA A 114 13.72 2.37 -12.89
C ALA A 114 14.69 3.06 -13.87
N ALA A 115 14.58 4.38 -14.07
CA ALA A 115 15.50 5.15 -14.91
C ALA A 115 16.93 5.21 -14.35
N TYR A 116 17.09 5.29 -13.02
CA TYR A 116 18.38 5.19 -12.36
C TYR A 116 19.03 3.83 -12.65
N VAL A 117 18.32 2.73 -12.45
CA VAL A 117 18.84 1.38 -12.74
C VAL A 117 19.18 1.26 -14.23
N ALA A 118 18.28 1.69 -15.12
CA ALA A 118 18.51 1.68 -16.56
C ALA A 118 19.79 2.43 -16.95
N ARG A 119 20.02 3.62 -16.40
CA ARG A 119 21.25 4.41 -16.66
C ARG A 119 22.53 3.65 -16.32
N HIS A 120 22.51 2.86 -15.26
CA HIS A 120 23.68 2.15 -14.75
C HIS A 120 23.87 0.76 -15.35
N THR A 121 22.89 0.26 -16.11
CA THR A 121 22.88 -1.10 -16.64
C THR A 121 22.75 -1.17 -18.16
N LEU A 122 22.31 -0.09 -18.81
CA LEU A 122 22.04 -0.03 -20.25
C LEU A 122 22.93 1.00 -20.96
N GLN A 123 23.34 0.64 -22.18
CA GLN A 123 24.03 1.53 -23.10
C GLN A 123 23.03 2.26 -24.02
N PRO A 124 23.39 3.44 -24.56
CA PRO A 124 22.60 4.06 -25.63
C PRO A 124 22.41 3.10 -26.80
N GLY A 125 21.18 3.00 -27.32
CA GLY A 125 20.86 2.06 -28.40
C GLY A 125 20.72 0.60 -27.97
N ALA A 126 20.67 0.31 -26.66
CA ALA A 126 20.36 -1.02 -26.17
C ALA A 126 19.03 -1.53 -26.73
N ASP A 127 18.97 -2.85 -26.97
CA ASP A 127 17.79 -3.52 -27.48
C ASP A 127 16.54 -3.26 -26.61
N GLY A 128 15.40 -3.01 -27.27
CA GLY A 128 14.16 -2.64 -26.59
C GLY A 128 13.65 -3.71 -25.62
N MET A 129 13.87 -5.00 -25.92
CA MET A 129 13.49 -6.09 -25.02
C MET A 129 14.35 -6.09 -23.75
N LEU A 130 15.64 -5.79 -23.88
CA LEU A 130 16.53 -5.66 -22.73
C LEU A 130 16.13 -4.48 -21.85
N VAL A 131 15.78 -3.33 -22.45
CA VAL A 131 15.27 -2.17 -21.71
C VAL A 131 14.02 -2.57 -20.92
N MET A 132 13.04 -3.17 -21.58
CA MET A 132 11.78 -3.59 -20.97
C MET A 132 11.97 -4.61 -19.84
N ARG A 133 12.88 -5.58 -20.00
CA ARG A 133 13.18 -6.55 -18.94
C ARG A 133 13.69 -5.86 -17.69
N ILE A 134 14.67 -4.97 -17.81
CA ILE A 134 15.26 -4.30 -16.64
C ILE A 134 14.25 -3.35 -16.00
N THR A 135 13.71 -2.39 -16.76
CA THR A 135 12.81 -1.37 -16.19
C THR A 135 11.49 -1.98 -15.73
N GLY A 136 10.98 -2.98 -16.45
CA GLY A 136 9.76 -3.70 -16.10
C GLY A 136 9.91 -4.52 -14.82
N THR A 137 11.02 -5.23 -14.64
CA THR A 137 11.27 -5.97 -13.38
C THR A 137 11.37 -5.03 -12.18
N VAL A 138 12.08 -3.90 -12.32
CA VAL A 138 12.17 -2.90 -11.24
C VAL A 138 10.79 -2.34 -10.89
N ALA A 139 10.00 -1.94 -11.90
CA ALA A 139 8.66 -1.43 -11.68
C ALA A 139 7.73 -2.49 -11.05
N PHE A 140 7.78 -3.73 -11.56
CA PHE A 140 6.98 -4.83 -11.04
C PHE A 140 7.29 -5.12 -9.57
N ALA A 141 8.57 -5.17 -9.19
CA ALA A 141 8.97 -5.36 -7.81
C ALA A 141 8.46 -4.22 -6.91
N ALA A 142 8.59 -2.97 -7.37
CA ALA A 142 8.17 -1.80 -6.60
C ALA A 142 6.66 -1.73 -6.37
N TYR A 143 5.84 -2.09 -7.37
CA TYR A 143 4.38 -2.08 -7.24
C TYR A 143 3.83 -3.36 -6.59
N GLY A 144 4.39 -4.53 -6.91
CA GLY A 144 3.80 -5.82 -6.55
C GLY A 144 4.22 -6.38 -5.19
N LEU A 145 5.42 -6.06 -4.70
CA LEU A 145 5.92 -6.66 -3.45
C LEU A 145 5.47 -5.94 -2.18
N SER A 146 4.96 -4.71 -2.31
CA SER A 146 4.47 -3.90 -1.18
C SER A 146 3.42 -4.63 -0.34
N HIS A 147 2.46 -5.29 -0.99
CA HIS A 147 1.37 -6.00 -0.32
C HIS A 147 1.75 -7.37 0.24
N VAL A 148 2.82 -7.98 -0.25
CA VAL A 148 3.27 -9.30 0.22
C VAL A 148 3.79 -9.20 1.65
N SER A 149 4.53 -8.13 1.98
CA SER A 149 5.01 -7.88 3.34
C SER A 149 3.87 -7.72 4.36
N ASP A 150 2.76 -7.09 4.00
CA ASP A 150 1.61 -6.86 4.89
C ASP A 150 0.82 -8.14 5.21
N SER A 151 0.94 -9.17 4.34
CA SER A 151 0.28 -10.47 4.54
C SER A 151 1.06 -11.44 5.42
N MET A 152 2.32 -11.13 5.73
CA MET A 152 3.12 -11.96 6.62
C MET A 152 2.71 -11.67 8.07
N PRO A 153 2.39 -12.70 8.88
CA PRO A 153 2.28 -12.53 10.32
C PRO A 153 3.60 -11.97 10.83
N SER A 154 3.59 -10.77 11.41
CA SER A 154 4.75 -10.27 12.14
C SER A 154 5.07 -11.27 13.27
N PRO A 155 6.35 -11.67 13.47
CA PRO A 155 6.73 -12.62 14.50
C PRO A 155 6.39 -12.15 15.92
#